data_AF-A0A8H3VZ64-F1
#
_entry.id   AF-A0A8H3VZ64-F1
#
_cell.length_a   1.000
_cell.length_b   1.000
_cell.length_c   1.000
_cell.angle_alpha   90.00
_cell.angle_beta   90.00
_cell.angle_gamma   90.00
#
_symmetry.space_group_name_H-M   'P 1'
#
loop_
_entity.id
_entity.type
_entity.pdbx_description
1 polymer ?
#
loop_
_entity_poly.entity_id
_entity_poly.type
_entity_poly.pdbx_seq_one_letter_code
_entity_poly.pdbx_strand_id
1 'polypeptide(L)'
;MASSQHQGVQGPDGEQQWDLRCIVSHRRLDSHNSSAGHNPDHFELEVLWDTGERTWEPEIRVQQDAPKATFEYWDNLGGRPQFMHELEYWIPLCIVRHRLQKEAPNDDEDYLIQWVGARDRTWEKRGNVPRTLRRDY
;
A
#
# COMPACT_ATOMS: atom_id res chain seq x y z
N MET A 1 -14.31 -5.99 36.10
CA MET A 1 -13.41 -5.91 34.93
C MET A 1 -13.73 -4.60 34.24
N ALA A 2 -12.83 -3.64 34.28
CA ALA A 2 -13.11 -2.26 33.91
C ALA A 2 -13.16 -2.10 32.39
N SER A 3 -14.34 -1.82 31.86
CA SER A 3 -14.51 -1.29 30.50
C SER A 3 -14.21 0.21 30.55
N SER A 4 -13.00 0.61 30.16
CA SER A 4 -12.67 2.01 29.98
C SER A 4 -13.20 2.48 28.63
N GLN A 5 -14.19 3.37 28.68
CA GLN A 5 -14.68 4.11 27.53
C GLN A 5 -13.61 5.17 27.18
N HIS A 6 -12.97 5.04 26.03
CA HIS A 6 -12.00 6.01 25.55
C HIS A 6 -12.66 6.91 24.51
N GLN A 7 -12.66 8.22 24.77
CA GLN A 7 -13.21 9.25 23.91
C GLN A 7 -12.21 9.57 22.78
N GLY A 8 -12.53 9.14 21.56
CA GLY A 8 -11.90 9.66 20.34
C GLY A 8 -12.39 11.08 20.02
N VAL A 9 -11.57 11.84 19.29
CA VAL A 9 -11.99 13.13 18.73
C VAL A 9 -13.00 12.83 17.62
N GLN A 10 -14.24 13.28 17.79
CA GLN A 10 -15.29 13.07 16.80
C GLN A 10 -14.99 13.89 15.54
N GLY A 11 -14.74 13.20 14.43
CA GLY A 11 -14.82 13.82 13.10
C GLY A 11 -16.24 14.35 12.84
N PRO A 12 -16.43 15.20 11.81
CA PRO A 12 -17.72 15.82 11.50
C PRO A 12 -18.86 14.80 11.26
N ASP A 13 -18.53 13.55 10.94
CA ASP A 13 -19.48 12.46 10.65
C ASP A 13 -19.52 11.35 11.73
N GLY A 14 -18.91 11.57 12.90
CA GLY A 14 -18.96 10.61 14.02
C GLY A 14 -18.02 9.40 13.90
N GLU A 15 -17.19 9.36 12.86
CA GLU A 15 -16.07 8.41 12.74
C GLU A 15 -14.89 8.86 13.62
N GLN A 16 -14.37 7.93 14.42
CA GLN A 16 -13.18 8.16 15.22
C GLN A 16 -11.98 8.13 14.27
N GLN A 17 -11.46 9.30 13.92
CA GLN A 17 -10.25 9.43 13.12
C GLN A 17 -9.06 9.46 14.07
N TRP A 18 -8.20 8.44 13.97
CA TRP A 18 -6.94 8.38 14.70
C TRP A 18 -5.81 8.64 13.74
N ASP A 19 -4.92 9.55 14.09
CA ASP A 19 -3.73 9.81 13.28
C ASP A 19 -2.67 8.74 13.57
N LEU A 20 -2.11 8.18 12.50
CA LEU A 20 -0.95 7.28 12.59
C LEU A 20 0.20 8.02 13.27
N ARG A 21 0.72 7.48 14.37
CA ARG A 21 1.87 8.06 15.07
C ARG A 21 3.18 7.61 14.45
N CYS A 22 3.39 6.31 14.33
CA CYS A 22 4.54 5.73 13.63
C CYS A 22 4.33 4.25 13.29
N ILE A 23 5.12 3.74 12.36
CA ILE A 23 5.24 2.30 12.09
C ILE A 23 6.38 1.76 12.96
N VAL A 24 6.10 0.68 13.70
CA VAL A 24 7.04 0.11 14.69
C VAL A 24 7.71 -1.18 14.22
N SER A 25 7.04 -1.95 13.36
CA SER A 25 7.52 -3.24 12.88
C SER A 25 6.86 -3.64 11.56
N HIS A 26 7.38 -4.69 10.92
CA HIS A 26 6.80 -5.29 9.72
C HIS A 26 6.84 -6.81 9.82
N ARG A 27 5.89 -7.48 9.17
CA ARG A 27 5.89 -8.94 8.97
C ARG A 27 5.38 -9.28 7.58
N ARG A 28 5.81 -10.43 7.06
CA ARG A 28 5.24 -10.98 5.81
C ARG A 28 3.83 -11.49 6.09
N LEU A 29 2.92 -11.23 5.16
CA LEU A 29 1.58 -11.79 5.22
C LEU A 29 1.68 -13.30 5.01
N ASP A 30 1.29 -14.08 6.02
CA ASP A 30 1.29 -15.52 5.94
C ASP A 30 0.27 -16.02 4.90
N SER A 31 0.79 -16.81 3.97
CA SER A 31 0.11 -17.35 2.79
C SER A 31 -1.08 -18.27 3.13
N HIS A 32 -1.22 -18.67 4.38
CA HIS A 32 -2.24 -19.62 4.82
C HIS A 32 -3.66 -19.03 4.82
N ASN A 33 -3.82 -17.71 4.67
CA ASN A 33 -5.11 -17.01 4.68
C ASN A 33 -5.40 -16.19 3.41
N SER A 34 -4.60 -16.31 2.35
CA SER A 34 -4.80 -15.55 1.10
C SER A 34 -5.27 -16.45 -0.03
N SER A 35 -6.56 -16.35 -0.38
CA SER A 35 -7.18 -17.02 -1.55
C SER A 35 -6.78 -16.41 -2.90
N ALA A 36 -6.02 -15.32 -2.89
CA ALA A 36 -5.44 -14.68 -4.06
C ALA A 36 -3.96 -15.05 -4.15
N GLY A 37 -3.48 -15.38 -5.35
CA GLY A 37 -2.13 -15.90 -5.63
C GLY A 37 -1.04 -15.35 -4.72
N HIS A 38 -0.27 -16.26 -4.13
CA HIS A 38 0.75 -15.99 -3.12
C HIS A 38 1.89 -15.13 -3.71
N ASN A 39 1.85 -13.82 -3.48
CA ASN A 39 3.05 -12.98 -3.59
C ASN A 39 3.71 -12.92 -2.19
N PRO A 40 4.92 -13.47 -2.01
CA PRO A 40 5.59 -13.56 -0.70
C PRO A 40 6.06 -12.19 -0.18
N ASP A 41 5.95 -11.14 -0.99
CA ASP A 41 6.35 -9.78 -0.67
C ASP A 41 5.16 -8.88 -0.32
N HIS A 42 4.01 -9.47 0.07
CA HIS A 42 2.99 -8.76 0.84
C HIS A 42 3.40 -8.64 2.31
N PHE A 43 3.28 -7.43 2.87
CA PHE A 43 3.60 -7.16 4.26
C PHE A 43 2.41 -6.56 5.01
N GLU A 44 2.40 -6.83 6.30
CA GLU A 44 1.67 -6.04 7.28
C GLU A 44 2.66 -5.20 8.08
N LEU A 45 2.23 -3.99 8.42
CA LEU A 45 2.97 -3.03 9.23
C LEU A 45 2.29 -2.92 10.59
N GLU A 46 3.07 -3.03 11.65
CA GLU A 46 2.58 -2.73 12.99
C GLU A 46 2.55 -1.21 13.15
N VAL A 47 1.36 -0.65 13.27
CA VAL A 47 1.11 0.79 13.41
C VAL A 47 0.86 1.10 14.86
N LEU A 48 1.59 2.06 15.41
CA LEU A 48 1.28 2.71 16.67
C LEU A 48 0.41 3.94 16.38
N TRP A 49 -0.77 3.97 16.99
CA TRP A 49 -1.70 5.09 16.90
C TRP A 49 -1.40 6.15 17.98
N ASP A 50 -1.92 7.35 17.79
CA ASP A 50 -1.84 8.43 18.79
C ASP A 50 -2.47 8.04 20.15
N THR A 51 -3.47 7.16 20.14
CA THR A 51 -4.08 6.52 21.33
C THR A 51 -3.11 5.70 22.15
N GLY A 52 -2.00 5.26 21.57
CA GLY A 52 -1.10 4.27 22.13
C GLY A 52 -1.46 2.82 21.79
N GLU A 53 -2.56 2.58 21.07
CA GLU A 53 -2.91 1.25 20.55
C GLU A 53 -1.95 0.83 19.43
N ARG A 54 -1.78 -0.49 19.26
CA ARG A 54 -1.05 -1.06 18.14
C ARG A 54 -1.91 -2.03 17.35
N THR A 55 -1.95 -1.86 16.03
CA THR A 55 -2.62 -2.78 15.12
C THR A 55 -1.69 -3.20 14.00
N TRP A 56 -1.95 -4.39 13.43
CA TRP A 56 -1.27 -4.84 12.22
C TRP A 56 -2.15 -4.48 11.03
N GLU A 57 -1.64 -3.61 10.17
CA GLU A 57 -2.36 -3.12 9.00
C GLU A 57 -1.65 -3.56 7.72
N PRO A 58 -2.37 -3.92 6.65
CA PRO A 58 -1.75 -4.22 5.35
C PRO A 58 -0.94 -3.02 4.86
N GLU A 59 0.30 -3.27 4.39
CA GLU A 59 1.19 -2.22 3.87
C GLU A 59 0.51 -1.33 2.82
N ILE A 60 -0.31 -1.95 1.95
CA ILE A 60 -1.11 -1.26 0.92
C ILE A 60 -2.01 -0.18 1.54
N ARG A 61 -2.71 -0.49 2.64
CA ARG A 61 -3.60 0.47 3.31
C ARG A 61 -2.80 1.58 3.98
N VAL A 62 -1.76 1.20 4.72
CA VAL A 62 -0.90 2.18 5.40
C VAL A 62 -0.25 3.15 4.41
N GLN A 63 0.19 2.68 3.24
CA GLN A 63 0.75 3.55 2.21
C GLN A 63 -0.31 4.45 1.54
N GLN A 64 -1.54 3.99 1.40
CA GLN A 64 -2.64 4.82 0.87
C GLN A 64 -2.96 5.98 1.82
N ASP A 65 -3.04 5.68 3.12
CA ASP A 65 -3.47 6.64 4.14
C ASP A 65 -2.32 7.53 4.63
N ALA A 66 -1.12 6.95 4.78
CA ALA A 66 0.07 7.59 5.35
C ALA A 66 1.35 7.31 4.54
N PRO A 67 1.42 7.67 3.24
CA PRO A 67 2.53 7.32 2.35
C PRO A 67 3.89 7.81 2.86
N LYS A 68 3.93 9.01 3.47
CA LYS A 68 5.16 9.57 4.02
C LYS A 68 5.73 8.68 5.12
N ALA A 69 4.90 8.26 6.07
CA ALA A 69 5.32 7.42 7.19
C ALA A 69 5.80 6.05 6.69
N THR A 70 5.12 5.46 5.70
CA THR A 70 5.52 4.19 5.08
C THR A 70 6.92 4.28 4.46
N PHE A 71 7.18 5.32 3.66
CA PHE A 71 8.48 5.45 3.02
C PHE A 71 9.60 5.76 4.03
N GLU A 72 9.35 6.62 5.02
CA GLU A 72 10.31 6.90 6.09
C GLU A 72 10.68 5.64 6.88
N TYR A 73 9.69 4.80 7.20
CA TYR A 73 9.92 3.51 7.85
C TYR A 73 10.86 2.61 7.04
N TRP A 74 10.58 2.43 5.74
CA TRP A 74 11.40 1.58 4.90
C TRP A 74 12.80 2.16 4.65
N ASP A 75 12.91 3.47 4.42
CA ASP A 75 14.19 4.17 4.21
C ASP A 75 15.12 3.95 5.42
N ASN A 76 14.59 3.98 6.65
CA ASN A 76 15.34 3.71 7.88
C ASN A 76 15.89 2.29 7.97
N LEU A 77 15.30 1.34 7.25
CA LEU A 77 15.75 -0.06 7.19
C LEU A 77 16.62 -0.35 5.97
N GLY A 78 17.07 0.69 5.24
CA GLY A 78 17.85 0.54 4.01
C GLY A 78 17.01 0.34 2.75
N GLY A 79 15.70 0.60 2.84
CA GLY A 79 14.73 0.55 1.76
C GLY A 79 13.90 -0.74 1.73
N ARG A 80 12.69 -0.63 1.16
CA ARG A 80 11.79 -1.77 0.93
C ARG A 80 12.43 -2.96 0.20
N PRO A 81 13.30 -2.75 -0.82
CA PRO A 81 13.93 -3.84 -1.57
C PRO A 81 14.74 -4.82 -0.73
N GLN A 82 15.29 -4.40 0.42
CA GLN A 82 16.07 -5.27 1.31
C GLN A 82 15.27 -6.45 1.86
N PHE A 83 13.94 -6.32 1.85
CA PHE A 83 13.01 -7.30 2.37
C PHE A 83 12.24 -8.01 1.24
N MET A 84 12.53 -7.75 -0.03
CA MET A 84 11.88 -8.45 -1.14
C MET A 84 12.60 -9.77 -1.45
N HIS A 85 11.87 -10.78 -1.90
CA HIS A 85 12.48 -12.02 -2.39
C HIS A 85 13.05 -11.85 -3.79
N GLU A 86 12.30 -11.18 -4.66
CA GLU A 86 12.69 -10.96 -6.06
C GLU A 86 12.30 -9.54 -6.47
N LEU A 87 13.28 -8.76 -6.93
CA LEU A 87 13.10 -7.36 -7.30
C LEU A 87 12.20 -7.14 -8.52
N GLU A 88 11.84 -8.21 -9.22
CA GLU A 88 11.00 -8.19 -10.42
C GLU A 88 9.49 -8.23 -10.10
N TYR A 89 9.10 -8.60 -8.87
CA TYR A 89 7.68 -8.76 -8.48
C TYR A 89 7.15 -7.63 -7.61
N TRP A 90 7.35 -6.38 -8.04
CA TRP A 90 6.72 -5.23 -7.39
C TRP A 90 5.19 -5.34 -7.43
N ILE A 91 4.57 -5.03 -6.30
CA ILE A 91 3.12 -5.03 -6.18
C ILE A 91 2.60 -3.65 -6.63
N PRO A 92 1.74 -3.57 -7.66
CA PRO A 92 1.16 -2.30 -8.07
C PRO A 92 0.14 -1.85 -7.02
N LEU A 93 0.28 -0.62 -6.53
CA LEU A 93 -0.65 0.00 -5.59
C LEU A 93 -1.87 0.55 -6.31
N CYS A 94 -1.65 1.39 -7.32
CA CYS A 94 -2.73 1.98 -8.11
C CYS A 94 -2.22 2.56 -9.44
N ILE A 95 -3.15 2.80 -10.36
CA ILE A 95 -2.92 3.59 -11.57
C ILE A 95 -3.06 5.07 -11.20
N VAL A 96 -1.99 5.84 -11.40
CA VAL A 96 -1.96 7.28 -11.14
C VAL A 96 -2.49 8.06 -12.35
N ARG A 97 -2.11 7.63 -13.55
CA ARG A 97 -2.53 8.21 -14.84
C ARG A 97 -2.56 7.13 -15.92
N HIS A 98 -3.33 7.36 -16.98
CA HIS A 98 -3.25 6.59 -18.22
C HIS A 98 -2.91 7.53 -19.38
N ARG A 99 -2.37 6.99 -20.48
CA ARG A 99 -2.23 7.70 -21.76
C ARG A 99 -2.50 6.76 -22.92
N LEU A 100 -3.17 7.29 -23.95
CA LEU A 100 -3.28 6.62 -25.24
C LEU A 100 -1.99 6.81 -26.04
N GLN A 101 -1.49 5.73 -26.62
CA GLN A 101 -0.41 5.76 -27.61
C GLN A 101 -1.02 5.92 -29.00
N LYS A 102 -1.19 7.17 -29.44
CA LYS A 102 -1.86 7.51 -30.73
C LYS A 102 -1.21 6.89 -31.97
N GLU A 103 0.06 6.48 -31.86
CA GLU A 103 0.84 5.89 -32.96
C GLU A 103 0.89 4.35 -32.87
N ALA A 104 0.31 3.74 -31.83
CA ALA A 104 0.30 2.30 -31.65
C ALA A 104 -0.87 1.65 -32.42
N PRO A 105 -0.70 0.43 -32.95
CA PRO A 105 -1.81 -0.36 -33.47
C PRO A 105 -2.86 -0.55 -32.35
N ASN A 106 -4.13 -0.27 -32.64
CA ASN A 106 -5.28 -0.43 -31.75
C ASN A 106 -5.37 0.55 -30.56
N ASP A 107 -4.80 1.75 -30.65
CA ASP A 107 -4.89 2.75 -29.57
C ASP A 107 -4.42 2.19 -28.22
N ASP A 108 -3.24 1.56 -28.20
CA ASP A 108 -2.70 0.92 -27.01
C ASP A 108 -2.52 1.92 -25.85
N GLU A 109 -2.63 1.43 -24.63
CA GLU A 109 -2.63 2.26 -23.42
C GLU A 109 -1.44 1.95 -22.53
N ASP A 110 -0.77 3.00 -22.07
CA ASP A 110 0.18 2.90 -20.98
C ASP A 110 -0.45 3.45 -19.68
N TYR A 111 -0.07 2.87 -18.55
CA TYR A 111 -0.49 3.30 -17.23
C TYR A 111 0.72 3.71 -16.40
N LEU A 112 0.66 4.89 -15.78
CA LEU A 112 1.63 5.30 -14.78
C LEU A 112 1.26 4.64 -13.46
N ILE A 113 2.09 3.71 -13.00
CA ILE A 113 1.84 2.89 -11.81
C ILE A 113 2.55 3.48 -10.61
N GLN A 114 1.81 3.59 -9.49
CA GLN A 114 2.39 3.71 -8.17
C GLN A 114 2.60 2.30 -7.61
N TRP A 115 3.79 2.02 -7.11
CA TRP A 115 4.14 0.73 -6.53
C TRP A 115 4.09 0.74 -5.00
N VAL A 116 3.80 -0.42 -4.40
CA VAL A 116 3.88 -0.62 -2.95
C VAL A 116 5.34 -0.51 -2.51
N GLY A 117 5.63 0.36 -1.54
CA GLY A 117 6.95 0.57 -0.96
C GLY A 117 7.96 1.32 -1.82
N ALA A 118 7.60 1.76 -3.04
CA ALA A 118 8.46 2.59 -3.88
C ALA A 118 7.94 4.03 -3.99
N ARG A 119 8.84 5.01 -3.91
CA ARG A 119 8.50 6.42 -4.19
C ARG A 119 8.35 6.69 -5.68
N ASP A 120 9.13 5.97 -6.48
CA ASP A 120 9.13 6.11 -7.93
C ASP A 120 7.89 5.49 -8.57
N ARG A 121 7.54 6.05 -9.73
CA ARG A 121 6.42 5.60 -10.56
C ARG A 121 6.96 5.26 -11.94
N THR A 122 6.44 4.20 -12.54
CA THR A 122 6.86 3.76 -13.88
C THR A 122 5.66 3.67 -14.81
N TRP A 123 5.89 3.91 -16.10
CA TRP A 123 4.88 3.68 -17.12
C TRP A 123 4.91 2.21 -17.53
N GLU A 124 3.82 1.51 -17.29
CA GLU A 124 3.64 0.11 -17.63
C GLU A 124 2.69 -0.07 -18.80
N LYS A 125 2.98 -1.05 -19.65
CA LYS A 125 2.09 -1.47 -20.72
C LYS A 125 0.81 -2.04 -20.14
N ARG A 126 -0.31 -1.88 -20.85
CA ARG A 126 -1.60 -2.49 -20.49
C ARG A 126 -1.42 -3.94 -20.07
N GLY A 127 -0.70 -4.76 -20.84
CA GLY A 127 -0.45 -6.17 -20.54
C GLY A 127 0.17 -6.47 -19.17
N ASN A 128 1.01 -5.57 -18.65
CA ASN A 128 1.76 -5.75 -17.40
C ASN A 128 0.96 -5.35 -16.15
N VAL A 129 -0.12 -4.60 -16.32
CA VAL A 129 -0.90 -4.07 -15.18
C VAL A 129 -2.06 -5.01 -14.86
N PRO A 130 -2.31 -5.43 -13.61
CA PRO A 130 -3.45 -6.29 -13.30
C PRO A 130 -4.79 -5.70 -13.76
N ARG A 131 -5.67 -6.52 -14.33
CA ARG A 131 -7.01 -6.08 -14.76
C ARG A 131 -7.82 -5.45 -13.63
N THR A 132 -7.64 -5.91 -12.39
CA THR A 132 -8.31 -5.37 -11.19
C THR A 132 -8.00 -3.90 -10.91
N LEU A 133 -6.87 -3.37 -11.41
CA LEU A 133 -6.49 -1.96 -11.27
C LEU A 133 -6.92 -1.11 -12.47
N ARG A 134 -7.15 -1.74 -13.63
CA ARG A 134 -7.63 -1.05 -14.84
C ARG A 134 -9.13 -0.78 -14.64
N ARG A 135 -9.49 0.39 -14.13
CA ARG A 135 -10.89 0.84 -14.21
C ARG A 135 -11.26 1.00 -15.69
N ASP A 136 -12.48 0.61 -16.05
CA ASP A 136 -13.09 1.03 -17.32
C ASP A 136 -13.23 2.56 -17.27
N TYR A 137 -12.40 3.27 -18.03
CA TYR A 137 -12.43 4.73 -18.19
C TYR A 137 -13.18 5.10 -19.46
#